data_AF-A0A229P444-F1
#
_entry.id   AF-A0A229P444-F1
#
_cell.length_a   1.000
_cell.length_b   1.000
_cell.length_c   1.000
_cell.angle_alpha   90.00
_cell.angle_beta   90.00
_cell.angle_gamma   90.00
#
_symmetry.space_group_name_H-M   'P 1'
#
loop_
_entity.id
_entity.type
_entity.pdbx_description
1 polymer ?
#
loop_
_entity_poly.entity_id
_entity_poly.type
_entity_poly.pdbx_seq_one_letter_code
_entity_poly.pdbx_strand_id
1 'polypeptide(L)'
;MNFHTKAAFAAVLALLLCSVATTTASASSDTLSRSMVQATAPNSESMQLLKKQAAAWQEELSAQPEFASWRGASLALESLGPGGHSWMATVKEAGSGRPVGYMIVHAQENGGYVLGEYGAGDSPLFHSAKLKAGIRKAKLSSMKSISKLYLSPAAAVWQLTDANGKHSYADAWSGEILPINDVQWKQAASIWTAATEKVDYALHNDSASNNSNKNHFAATTSISTSSPLPQLKQAVSLQGDDPLERLSWMLQPGLSKPTEQKLLTLLRSGKLLDYSAELYGDSVRLIGQAAGYHSWSDGRNYGAFVMAGSQGVRYWPLSDAAANGVFYPVRPSSPSI
;
A
#
# COMPACT_ATOMS: atom_id res chain seq x y z
N MET A 1 -51.86 -14.11 58.42
CA MET A 1 -53.12 -13.45 58.01
C MET A 1 -52.89 -12.77 56.67
N ASN A 2 -53.69 -13.14 55.67
CA ASN A 2 -54.30 -12.34 54.58
C ASN A 2 -53.49 -11.14 54.02
N PHE A 3 -53.10 -11.15 52.74
CA PHE A 3 -53.90 -10.70 51.56
C PHE A 3 -54.18 -9.17 51.59
N HIS A 4 -54.16 -8.39 50.50
CA HIS A 4 -53.81 -8.61 49.08
C HIS A 4 -53.31 -7.25 48.48
N THR A 5 -53.21 -6.93 47.17
CA THR A 5 -53.75 -7.49 45.91
C THR A 5 -52.69 -7.44 44.79
N LYS A 6 -53.04 -7.03 43.55
CA LYS A 6 -52.21 -6.83 42.34
C LYS A 6 -52.93 -5.82 41.41
N ALA A 7 -52.29 -5.54 40.26
CA ALA A 7 -52.89 -5.39 38.92
C ALA A 7 -53.47 -4.02 38.50
N ALA A 8 -53.60 -3.66 37.22
CA ALA A 8 -52.91 -4.08 35.97
C ALA A 8 -53.35 -3.16 34.79
N PHE A 9 -52.60 -3.20 33.67
CA PHE A 9 -53.01 -3.00 32.27
C PHE A 9 -54.33 -2.28 31.90
N ALA A 10 -54.25 -1.32 30.96
CA ALA A 10 -54.95 -1.41 29.66
C ALA A 10 -54.47 -0.34 28.64
N ALA A 11 -54.36 -0.73 27.36
CA ALA A 11 -54.44 0.18 26.21
C ALA A 11 -55.92 0.21 25.71
N VAL A 12 -56.39 1.10 24.83
CA VAL A 12 -56.23 1.03 23.36
C VAL A 12 -57.03 2.19 22.69
N LEU A 13 -56.45 2.79 21.64
CA LEU A 13 -57.05 3.38 20.40
C LEU A 13 -58.50 3.95 20.37
N ALA A 14 -58.65 5.17 19.85
CA ALA A 14 -59.78 5.56 18.97
C ALA A 14 -59.39 6.72 18.01
N LEU A 15 -59.93 6.72 16.78
CA LEU A 15 -59.70 7.75 15.75
C LEU A 15 -60.55 9.00 15.98
N LEU A 16 -60.14 10.15 15.41
CA LEU A 16 -61.07 11.03 14.71
C LEU A 16 -60.39 11.72 13.52
N LEU A 17 -61.10 11.84 12.39
CA LEU A 17 -60.67 12.59 11.21
C LEU A 17 -61.10 14.07 11.32
N CYS A 18 -60.32 14.97 10.72
CA CYS A 18 -60.85 16.20 10.15
C CYS A 18 -59.94 16.68 9.00
N SER A 19 -60.52 17.35 8.01
CA SER A 19 -59.95 17.45 6.66
C SER A 19 -59.68 18.89 6.19
N VAL A 20 -58.71 19.01 5.28
CA VAL A 20 -58.44 20.11 4.33
C VAL A 20 -58.18 21.54 4.85
N ALA A 21 -56.99 22.06 4.53
CA ALA A 21 -56.85 23.32 3.78
C ALA A 21 -55.50 23.33 3.04
N THR A 22 -55.53 23.42 1.71
CA THR A 22 -54.34 23.63 0.87
C THR A 22 -54.01 25.11 0.76
N THR A 23 -52.75 25.49 1.00
CA THR A 23 -52.18 26.77 0.54
C THR A 23 -50.82 26.53 -0.11
N THR A 24 -50.71 26.89 -1.38
CA THR A 24 -49.45 26.91 -2.13
C THR A 24 -48.72 28.24 -1.89
N ALA A 25 -47.48 28.18 -1.45
CA ALA A 25 -46.56 29.33 -1.49
C ALA A 25 -45.23 28.86 -2.09
N SER A 26 -44.96 29.25 -3.33
CA SER A 26 -43.67 29.05 -3.97
C SER A 26 -42.77 30.24 -3.63
N ALA A 27 -41.58 29.98 -3.09
CA ALA A 27 -40.57 31.01 -2.83
C ALA A 27 -39.20 30.48 -3.26
N SER A 28 -38.68 31.06 -4.34
CA SER A 28 -37.38 30.69 -4.91
C SER A 28 -36.23 31.11 -4.00
N SER A 29 -35.32 30.18 -3.73
CA SER A 29 -33.97 30.48 -3.24
C SER A 29 -32.96 29.83 -4.17
N ASP A 30 -32.58 30.59 -5.20
CA ASP A 30 -31.52 30.26 -6.13
C ASP A 30 -30.17 30.65 -5.49
N THR A 31 -29.30 29.69 -5.18
CA THR A 31 -27.84 29.89 -5.07
C THR A 31 -27.07 28.58 -4.85
N LEU A 32 -26.19 28.27 -5.82
CA LEU A 32 -24.91 27.55 -5.63
C LEU A 32 -24.95 26.08 -5.15
N SER A 33 -25.41 25.19 -6.02
CA SER A 33 -25.00 23.78 -6.03
C SER A 33 -23.50 23.65 -6.30
N ARG A 34 -22.67 23.79 -5.25
CA ARG A 34 -21.25 23.40 -5.29
C ARG A 34 -21.18 21.88 -5.41
N SER A 35 -20.93 21.37 -6.62
CA SER A 35 -20.73 19.94 -6.86
C SER A 35 -19.63 19.39 -5.95
N MET A 36 -20.05 18.72 -4.86
CA MET A 36 -19.19 17.78 -4.17
C MET A 36 -19.08 16.56 -5.06
N VAL A 37 -17.89 16.35 -5.64
CA VAL A 37 -17.56 15.09 -6.31
C VAL A 37 -17.51 14.02 -5.22
N GLN A 38 -18.64 13.35 -5.02
CA GLN A 38 -18.76 12.19 -4.15
C GLN A 38 -17.85 11.09 -4.72
N ALA A 39 -16.77 10.74 -4.02
CA ALA A 39 -15.92 9.61 -4.40
C ALA A 39 -16.74 8.31 -4.28
N THR A 40 -17.31 7.86 -5.39
CA THR A 40 -18.04 6.60 -5.47
C THR A 40 -17.08 5.42 -5.33
N ALA A 41 -17.53 4.36 -4.65
CA ALA A 41 -16.83 3.09 -4.68
C ALA A 41 -16.64 2.63 -6.15
N PRO A 42 -15.50 2.01 -6.50
CA PRO A 42 -15.26 1.55 -7.86
C PRO A 42 -16.41 0.66 -8.34
N ASN A 43 -16.91 0.95 -9.53
CA ASN A 43 -18.05 0.21 -10.08
C ASN A 43 -17.69 -1.29 -10.24
N SER A 44 -18.73 -2.13 -10.33
CA SER A 44 -18.53 -3.59 -10.37
C SER A 44 -17.54 -4.03 -11.46
N GLU A 45 -17.58 -3.37 -12.62
CA GLU A 45 -16.68 -3.61 -13.75
C GLU A 45 -15.22 -3.28 -13.44
N SER A 46 -14.91 -2.09 -12.91
CA SER A 46 -13.56 -1.72 -12.46
C SER A 46 -13.02 -2.71 -11.43
N MET A 47 -13.85 -3.15 -10.48
CA MET A 47 -13.43 -4.17 -9.50
C MET A 47 -13.17 -5.55 -10.12
N GLN A 48 -13.85 -5.92 -11.21
CA GLN A 48 -13.55 -7.16 -11.94
C GLN A 48 -12.28 -7.03 -12.79
N LEU A 49 -12.04 -5.87 -13.42
CA LEU A 49 -10.79 -5.58 -14.13
C LEU A 49 -9.59 -5.63 -13.19
N LEU A 50 -9.68 -5.01 -12.01
CA LEU A 50 -8.67 -5.07 -10.95
C LEU A 50 -8.40 -6.51 -10.51
N LYS A 51 -9.45 -7.30 -10.25
CA LYS A 51 -9.32 -8.73 -9.89
C LYS A 51 -8.62 -9.53 -10.98
N LYS A 52 -9.00 -9.34 -12.25
CA LYS A 52 -8.39 -10.01 -13.40
C LYS A 52 -6.91 -9.66 -13.54
N GLN A 53 -6.56 -8.38 -13.38
CA GLN A 53 -5.18 -7.91 -13.42
C GLN A 53 -4.35 -8.53 -12.28
N ALA A 54 -4.85 -8.48 -11.04
CA ALA A 54 -4.16 -9.03 -9.88
C ALA A 54 -3.99 -10.55 -9.98
N ALA A 55 -4.97 -11.27 -10.51
CA ALA A 55 -4.86 -12.70 -10.78
C ALA A 55 -3.81 -13.03 -11.85
N ALA A 56 -3.61 -12.18 -12.86
CA ALA A 56 -2.57 -12.37 -13.86
C ALA A 56 -1.16 -12.17 -13.28
N TRP A 57 -0.95 -11.15 -12.45
CA TRP A 57 0.33 -10.99 -11.72
C TRP A 57 0.56 -12.12 -10.71
N GLN A 58 -0.50 -12.63 -10.07
CA GLN A 58 -0.40 -13.79 -9.18
C GLN A 58 0.09 -15.04 -9.93
N GLU A 59 -0.48 -15.34 -11.10
CA GLU A 59 -0.07 -16.52 -11.89
C GLU A 59 1.39 -16.39 -12.37
N GLU A 60 1.76 -15.22 -12.91
CA GLU A 60 3.13 -14.91 -13.34
C GLU A 60 4.14 -15.05 -12.20
N LEU A 61 3.84 -14.48 -11.03
CA LEU A 61 4.69 -14.60 -9.84
C LEU A 61 4.76 -16.04 -9.33
N SER A 62 3.66 -16.81 -9.39
CA SER A 62 3.63 -18.22 -8.93
C SER A 62 4.49 -19.19 -9.73
N ALA A 63 5.13 -18.72 -10.82
CA ALA A 63 6.19 -19.47 -11.50
C ALA A 63 7.54 -19.42 -10.75
N GLN A 64 7.74 -18.47 -9.84
CA GLN A 64 8.97 -18.34 -9.05
C GLN A 64 8.91 -19.21 -7.78
N PRO A 65 10.02 -19.85 -7.36
CA PRO A 65 10.03 -20.76 -6.20
C PRO A 65 9.52 -20.14 -4.90
N GLU A 66 9.88 -18.89 -4.62
CA GLU A 66 9.46 -18.15 -3.40
C GLU A 66 7.95 -17.84 -3.36
N PHE A 67 7.29 -17.84 -4.52
CA PHE A 67 5.87 -17.54 -4.72
C PHE A 67 5.06 -18.80 -5.09
N ALA A 68 5.65 -20.01 -5.05
CA ALA A 68 4.98 -21.23 -5.52
C ALA A 68 3.63 -21.52 -4.82
N SER A 69 3.48 -21.12 -3.55
CA SER A 69 2.24 -21.22 -2.76
C SER A 69 1.10 -20.33 -3.26
N TRP A 70 1.37 -19.39 -4.19
CA TRP A 70 0.37 -18.54 -4.82
C TRP A 70 -0.40 -19.27 -5.93
N ARG A 71 0.11 -20.40 -6.43
CA ARG A 71 -0.54 -21.17 -7.50
C ARG A 71 -1.90 -21.71 -7.04
N GLY A 72 -2.97 -21.27 -7.69
CA GLY A 72 -4.35 -21.61 -7.31
C GLY A 72 -4.84 -20.98 -5.98
N ALA A 73 -4.06 -20.06 -5.39
CA ALA A 73 -4.50 -19.30 -4.22
C ALA A 73 -5.62 -18.30 -4.59
N SER A 74 -6.36 -17.84 -3.57
CA SER A 74 -7.42 -16.84 -3.72
C SER A 74 -6.95 -15.43 -3.38
N LEU A 75 -7.55 -14.41 -4.01
CA LEU A 75 -7.26 -13.00 -3.71
C LEU A 75 -8.38 -12.35 -2.90
N ALA A 76 -8.02 -11.76 -1.76
CA ALA A 76 -8.89 -10.86 -1.01
C ALA A 76 -8.41 -9.41 -1.20
N LEU A 77 -9.22 -8.58 -1.88
CA LEU A 77 -8.88 -7.20 -2.20
C LEU A 77 -9.55 -6.23 -1.23
N GLU A 78 -8.76 -5.29 -0.70
CA GLU A 78 -9.19 -4.24 0.22
C GLU A 78 -8.63 -2.88 -0.26
N SER A 79 -9.42 -1.81 -0.15
CA SER A 79 -8.96 -0.45 -0.49
C SER A 79 -7.95 0.07 0.53
N LEU A 80 -6.93 0.79 0.07
CA LEU A 80 -5.97 1.49 0.91
C LEU A 80 -6.29 3.00 0.92
N GLY A 81 -6.57 3.52 2.11
CA GLY A 81 -6.83 4.95 2.34
C GLY A 81 -8.13 5.50 1.73
N PRO A 82 -8.46 6.78 2.05
CA PRO A 82 -9.57 7.49 1.45
C PRO A 82 -9.19 7.97 0.05
N GLY A 83 -9.75 7.34 -0.98
CA GLY A 83 -9.53 7.72 -2.38
C GLY A 83 -9.77 6.58 -3.37
N GLY A 84 -9.54 5.32 -2.98
CA GLY A 84 -9.87 4.18 -3.84
C GLY A 84 -9.03 4.07 -5.11
N HIS A 85 -7.83 4.68 -5.14
CA HIS A 85 -6.85 4.56 -6.23
C HIS A 85 -5.76 3.53 -5.94
N SER A 86 -5.84 2.82 -4.81
CA SER A 86 -4.86 1.84 -4.37
C SER A 86 -5.52 0.73 -3.56
N TRP A 87 -5.08 -0.50 -3.77
CA TRP A 87 -5.63 -1.69 -3.15
C TRP A 87 -4.54 -2.63 -2.67
N MET A 88 -4.80 -3.28 -1.53
CA MET A 88 -4.06 -4.44 -1.09
C MET A 88 -4.80 -5.69 -1.53
N ALA A 89 -4.18 -6.52 -2.36
CA ALA A 89 -4.63 -7.87 -2.67
C ALA A 89 -3.87 -8.86 -1.78
N THR A 90 -4.53 -9.42 -0.76
CA THR A 90 -3.95 -10.48 0.08
C THR A 90 -4.10 -11.82 -0.64
N VAL A 91 -3.00 -12.54 -0.83
CA VAL A 91 -2.99 -13.88 -1.42
C VAL A 91 -3.21 -14.90 -0.31
N LYS A 92 -4.24 -15.74 -0.45
CA LYS A 92 -4.68 -16.71 0.57
C LYS A 92 -4.70 -18.12 0.02
N GLU A 93 -3.97 -19.02 0.68
CA GLU A 93 -3.89 -20.45 0.40
C GLU A 93 -5.29 -21.07 0.29
N ALA A 94 -5.49 -21.88 -0.75
CA ALA A 94 -6.77 -22.57 -0.98
C ALA A 94 -7.07 -23.54 0.18
N GLY A 95 -8.34 -23.60 0.60
CA GLY A 95 -8.77 -24.42 1.74
C GLY A 95 -8.51 -23.79 3.10
N SER A 96 -7.24 -23.50 3.45
CA SER A 96 -6.91 -22.96 4.79
C SER A 96 -7.31 -21.50 4.98
N GLY A 97 -7.34 -20.71 3.89
CA GLY A 97 -7.58 -19.26 3.94
C GLY A 97 -6.44 -18.45 4.58
N ARG A 98 -5.33 -19.11 4.95
CA ARG A 98 -4.14 -18.49 5.53
C ARG A 98 -3.46 -17.59 4.48
N PRO A 99 -3.00 -16.37 4.84
CA PRO A 99 -2.21 -15.56 3.93
C PRO A 99 -0.90 -16.27 3.56
N VAL A 100 -0.48 -16.15 2.30
CA VAL A 100 0.82 -16.64 1.78
C VAL A 100 1.58 -15.56 0.99
N GLY A 101 1.02 -14.36 0.95
CA GLY A 101 1.65 -13.17 0.41
C GLY A 101 0.63 -12.07 0.16
N TYR A 102 1.07 -11.02 -0.54
CA TYR A 102 0.23 -9.89 -0.94
C TYR A 102 0.81 -9.15 -2.14
N MET A 103 -0.04 -8.36 -2.77
CA MET A 103 0.31 -7.33 -3.76
C MET A 103 -0.31 -6.00 -3.33
N ILE A 104 0.39 -4.89 -3.59
CA ILE A 104 -0.16 -3.54 -3.61
C ILE A 104 -0.35 -3.15 -5.07
N VAL A 105 -1.56 -2.72 -5.42
CA VAL A 105 -1.93 -2.35 -6.79
C VAL A 105 -2.41 -0.89 -6.78
N HIS A 106 -1.92 -0.08 -7.70
CA HIS A 106 -2.35 1.29 -7.91
C HIS A 106 -3.13 1.42 -9.22
N ALA A 107 -4.09 2.33 -9.30
CA ALA A 107 -4.66 2.78 -10.57
C ALA A 107 -3.67 3.69 -11.29
N GLN A 108 -3.66 3.67 -12.63
CA GLN A 108 -2.92 4.65 -13.44
C GLN A 108 -3.87 5.75 -13.92
N GLU A 109 -3.37 6.98 -14.12
CA GLU A 109 -4.18 8.13 -14.57
C GLU A 109 -4.76 7.94 -15.97
N ASN A 110 -4.01 7.29 -16.87
CA ASN A 110 -4.42 6.90 -18.21
C ASN A 110 -5.38 5.68 -18.23
N GLY A 111 -5.74 5.15 -17.06
CA GLY A 111 -6.57 3.96 -16.89
C GLY A 111 -5.78 2.65 -16.75
N GLY A 112 -6.44 1.63 -16.22
CA GLY A 112 -5.78 0.38 -15.86
C GLY A 112 -5.01 0.48 -14.54
N TYR A 113 -4.05 -0.43 -14.35
CA TYR A 113 -3.43 -0.68 -13.06
C TYR A 113 -1.92 -0.93 -13.16
N VAL A 114 -1.19 -0.62 -12.10
CA VAL A 114 0.25 -0.89 -11.96
C VAL A 114 0.48 -1.66 -10.65
N LEU A 115 1.41 -2.62 -10.69
CA LEU A 115 1.85 -3.36 -9.51
C LEU A 115 2.82 -2.45 -8.74
N GLY A 116 2.42 -1.98 -7.55
CA GLY A 116 3.26 -1.11 -6.74
C GLY A 116 4.29 -1.86 -5.91
N GLU A 117 3.85 -2.94 -5.27
CA GLU A 117 4.67 -3.75 -4.37
C GLU A 117 4.10 -5.17 -4.29
N TYR A 118 4.92 -6.15 -3.92
CA TYR A 118 4.45 -7.50 -3.59
C TYR A 118 5.41 -8.19 -2.61
N GLY A 119 4.94 -9.20 -1.88
CA GLY A 119 5.80 -9.90 -0.92
C GLY A 119 5.26 -11.29 -0.56
N ALA A 120 6.18 -12.24 -0.40
CA ALA A 120 5.88 -13.62 -0.05
C ALA A 120 5.80 -13.82 1.48
N GLY A 121 5.10 -14.87 1.91
CA GLY A 121 5.10 -15.34 3.30
C GLY A 121 3.77 -15.15 4.04
N ASP A 122 3.69 -15.73 5.23
CA ASP A 122 2.46 -15.79 6.05
C ASP A 122 2.10 -14.49 6.79
N SER A 123 2.98 -13.49 6.70
CA SER A 123 2.94 -12.27 7.49
C SER A 123 2.92 -11.04 6.56
N PRO A 124 1.88 -10.87 5.73
CA PRO A 124 1.80 -9.80 4.74
C PRO A 124 1.81 -8.41 5.37
N LEU A 125 1.99 -7.37 4.55
CA LEU A 125 1.80 -5.99 5.00
C LEU A 125 0.41 -5.84 5.65
N PHE A 126 0.31 -5.08 6.73
CA PHE A 126 -0.90 -4.99 7.54
C PHE A 126 -1.36 -6.35 8.14
N HIS A 127 -0.44 -7.19 8.61
CA HIS A 127 -0.81 -8.41 9.33
C HIS A 127 -1.41 -8.12 10.73
N SER A 128 -2.70 -8.41 10.91
CA SER A 128 -3.44 -8.03 12.13
C SER A 128 -2.91 -8.68 13.42
N ALA A 129 -2.31 -9.88 13.37
CA ALA A 129 -1.76 -10.53 14.55
C ALA A 129 -0.49 -9.82 15.07
N LYS A 130 0.35 -9.32 14.15
CA LYS A 130 1.52 -8.50 14.48
C LYS A 130 1.10 -7.18 15.14
N LEU A 131 0.13 -6.46 14.56
CA LEU A 131 -0.44 -5.25 15.17
C LEU A 131 -0.98 -5.53 16.58
N LYS A 132 -1.77 -6.61 16.76
CA LYS A 132 -2.29 -7.00 18.08
C LYS A 132 -1.17 -7.28 19.08
N ALA A 133 -0.02 -7.82 18.65
CA ALA A 133 1.15 -8.02 19.50
C ALA A 133 1.81 -6.68 19.89
N GLY A 134 1.97 -5.75 18.95
CA GLY A 134 2.50 -4.41 19.20
C GLY A 134 1.64 -3.58 20.16
N ILE A 135 0.32 -3.57 19.96
CA ILE A 135 -0.65 -2.93 20.87
C ILE A 135 -0.51 -3.46 22.30
N ARG A 136 -0.38 -4.78 22.48
CA ARG A 136 -0.13 -5.41 23.80
C ARG A 136 1.24 -5.03 24.38
N LYS A 137 2.31 -5.08 23.58
CA LYS A 137 3.69 -4.71 23.99
C LYS A 137 3.74 -3.27 24.51
N ALA A 138 3.08 -2.36 23.81
CA ALA A 138 2.98 -0.95 24.17
C ALA A 138 1.93 -0.63 25.26
N LYS A 139 1.20 -1.65 25.76
CA LYS A 139 0.15 -1.52 26.79
C LYS A 139 -0.93 -0.48 26.45
N LEU A 140 -1.24 -0.33 25.16
CA LEU A 140 -2.29 0.60 24.73
C LEU A 140 -3.68 0.06 25.10
N SER A 141 -4.62 0.97 25.32
CA SER A 141 -6.03 0.68 25.60
C SER A 141 -6.74 0.09 24.37
N SER A 142 -8.04 -0.20 24.50
CA SER A 142 -8.87 -0.58 23.36
C SER A 142 -8.93 0.54 22.32
N MET A 143 -8.73 0.17 21.05
CA MET A 143 -8.84 1.09 19.93
C MET A 143 -10.30 1.20 19.49
N LYS A 144 -10.77 2.44 19.28
CA LYS A 144 -12.06 2.78 18.69
C LYS A 144 -12.11 2.46 17.20
N SER A 145 -11.00 2.73 16.49
CA SER A 145 -10.83 2.42 15.08
C SER A 145 -9.38 2.12 14.73
N ILE A 146 -9.19 1.32 13.69
CA ILE A 146 -7.88 0.93 13.14
C ILE A 146 -8.00 1.06 11.62
N SER A 147 -7.14 1.86 11.01
CA SER A 147 -7.15 2.16 9.57
C SER A 147 -5.80 1.83 8.93
N LYS A 148 -5.82 1.30 7.71
CA LYS A 148 -4.60 1.07 6.90
C LYS A 148 -4.27 2.34 6.11
N LEU A 149 -3.09 2.90 6.32
CA LEU A 149 -2.57 4.03 5.57
C LEU A 149 -1.30 3.61 4.83
N TYR A 150 -1.24 3.90 3.54
CA TYR A 150 -0.11 3.56 2.67
C TYR A 150 0.23 4.81 1.86
N LEU A 151 1.46 5.31 2.01
CA LEU A 151 2.04 6.31 1.12
C LEU A 151 2.94 5.60 0.11
N SER A 152 3.91 4.85 0.64
CA SER A 152 4.92 4.16 -0.15
C SER A 152 5.30 2.81 0.46
N PRO A 153 6.06 1.97 -0.26
CA PRO A 153 6.60 0.73 0.29
C PRO A 153 7.41 0.92 1.59
N ALA A 154 8.08 2.07 1.74
CA ALA A 154 8.81 2.44 2.96
C ALA A 154 7.92 3.10 4.03
N ALA A 155 6.83 3.76 3.63
CA ALA A 155 5.94 4.53 4.50
C ALA A 155 4.51 3.97 4.48
N ALA A 156 4.31 2.83 5.15
CA ALA A 156 3.02 2.20 5.39
C ALA A 156 2.77 2.02 6.89
N VAL A 157 1.61 2.45 7.39
CA VAL A 157 1.28 2.45 8.82
C VAL A 157 -0.18 2.09 9.08
N TRP A 158 -0.42 1.46 10.22
CA TRP A 158 -1.73 1.49 10.86
C TRP A 158 -1.90 2.82 11.58
N GLN A 159 -3.00 3.51 11.32
CA GLN A 159 -3.49 4.56 12.21
C GLN A 159 -4.43 3.92 13.23
N LEU A 160 -4.16 4.17 14.51
CA LEU A 160 -4.90 3.67 15.65
C LEU A 160 -5.57 4.86 16.34
N THR A 161 -6.89 4.82 16.50
CA THR A 161 -7.66 5.86 17.18
C THR A 161 -8.17 5.31 18.51
N ASP A 162 -7.88 5.97 19.62
CA ASP A 162 -8.41 5.59 20.93
C ASP A 162 -9.86 6.08 21.16
N ALA A 163 -10.42 5.79 22.34
CA ALA A 163 -11.76 6.24 22.71
C ALA A 163 -11.92 7.78 22.77
N ASN A 164 -10.83 8.50 23.04
CA ASN A 164 -10.78 9.96 23.12
C ASN A 164 -10.57 10.63 21.75
N GLY A 165 -10.37 9.85 20.68
CA GLY A 165 -10.02 10.35 19.35
C GLY A 165 -8.54 10.67 19.17
N LYS A 166 -7.67 10.31 20.12
CA LYS A 166 -6.22 10.46 19.97
C LYS A 166 -5.70 9.43 18.98
N HIS A 167 -4.86 9.88 18.05
CA HIS A 167 -4.15 9.00 17.13
C HIS A 167 -2.80 8.53 17.69
N SER A 168 -2.48 7.28 17.36
CA SER A 168 -1.15 6.68 17.45
C SER A 168 -0.91 5.91 16.15
N TYR A 169 0.36 5.72 15.78
CA TYR A 169 0.72 5.04 14.55
C TYR A 169 1.51 3.78 14.86
N ALA A 170 1.30 2.73 14.07
CA ALA A 170 2.10 1.51 14.14
C ALA A 170 2.60 1.14 12.75
N ASP A 171 3.83 0.65 12.66
CA ASP A 171 4.39 0.17 11.39
C ASP A 171 3.51 -0.96 10.81
N ALA A 172 3.20 -0.86 9.52
CA ALA A 172 2.32 -1.82 8.86
C ALA A 172 2.91 -3.24 8.82
N TRP A 173 4.23 -3.38 8.87
CA TRP A 173 4.93 -4.64 8.67
C TRP A 173 5.24 -5.42 9.96
N SER A 174 5.74 -4.74 10.99
CA SER A 174 6.08 -5.28 12.31
C SER A 174 4.96 -5.16 13.33
N GLY A 175 4.07 -4.16 13.16
CA GLY A 175 3.07 -3.78 14.15
C GLY A 175 3.64 -2.97 15.33
N GLU A 176 4.92 -2.59 15.33
CA GLU A 176 5.52 -1.76 16.37
C GLU A 176 4.91 -0.36 16.39
N ILE A 177 4.64 0.18 17.58
CA ILE A 177 4.14 1.54 17.75
C ILE A 177 5.27 2.54 17.45
N LEU A 178 5.04 3.40 16.47
CA LEU A 178 6.01 4.38 16.00
C LEU A 178 5.98 5.66 16.86
N PRO A 179 7.13 6.31 17.09
CA PRO A 179 7.23 7.57 17.84
C PRO A 179 6.83 8.78 16.97
N ILE A 180 5.69 8.70 16.26
CA ILE A 180 5.21 9.74 15.34
C ILE A 180 3.79 10.19 15.68
N ASN A 181 3.45 11.41 15.27
CA ASN A 181 2.13 12.01 15.46
C ASN A 181 1.49 12.49 14.13
N ASP A 182 0.26 12.98 14.23
CA ASP A 182 -0.53 13.50 13.10
C ASP A 182 0.18 14.55 12.24
N VAL A 183 1.02 15.42 12.83
CA VAL A 183 1.74 16.47 12.09
C VAL A 183 2.82 15.83 11.22
N GLN A 184 3.60 14.91 11.79
CA GLN A 184 4.66 14.20 11.06
C GLN A 184 4.09 13.29 9.97
N TRP A 185 2.96 12.61 10.25
CA TRP A 185 2.26 11.82 9.23
C TRP A 185 1.75 12.71 8.08
N LYS A 186 1.08 13.83 8.39
CA LYS A 186 0.57 14.76 7.37
C LYS A 186 1.71 15.38 6.56
N GLN A 187 2.82 15.75 7.19
CA GLN A 187 4.01 16.25 6.50
C GLN A 187 4.60 15.21 5.55
N ALA A 188 4.77 13.95 6.00
CA ALA A 188 5.25 12.86 5.14
C ALA A 188 4.28 12.62 3.96
N ALA A 189 2.97 12.64 4.20
CA ALA A 189 1.96 12.54 3.14
C ALA A 189 2.05 13.68 2.12
N SER A 190 2.20 14.93 2.57
CA SER A 190 2.35 16.09 1.68
C SER A 190 3.63 16.05 0.85
N ILE A 191 4.75 15.62 1.45
CA ILE A 191 6.02 15.41 0.73
C ILE A 191 5.86 14.31 -0.32
N TRP A 192 5.20 13.20 0.03
CA TRP A 192 4.95 12.10 -0.89
C TRP A 192 4.07 12.53 -2.07
N THR A 193 2.94 13.20 -1.84
CA THR A 193 2.08 13.71 -2.91
C THR A 193 2.83 14.63 -3.86
N ALA A 194 3.61 15.58 -3.34
CA ALA A 194 4.42 16.51 -4.13
C ALA A 194 5.61 15.86 -4.86
N ALA A 195 5.98 14.63 -4.48
CA ALA A 195 6.93 13.80 -5.20
C ALA A 195 6.23 12.97 -6.29
N THR A 196 5.09 12.34 -6.00
CA THR A 196 4.32 11.56 -6.98
C THR A 196 3.72 12.40 -8.10
N GLU A 197 3.36 13.67 -7.87
CA GLU A 197 2.99 14.62 -8.94
C GLU A 197 4.14 14.91 -9.93
N LYS A 198 5.37 14.49 -9.61
CA LYS A 198 6.56 14.63 -10.47
C LYS A 198 7.10 13.29 -10.98
N VAL A 199 6.71 12.18 -10.35
CA VAL A 199 7.02 10.83 -10.80
C VAL A 199 5.81 10.35 -11.59
N ASP A 200 5.82 10.71 -12.87
CA ASP A 200 4.89 10.11 -13.82
C ASP A 200 5.17 8.60 -13.86
N TYR A 201 4.20 7.80 -13.41
CA TYR A 201 4.27 6.33 -13.51
C TYR A 201 4.13 5.86 -14.96
N ALA A 202 3.90 6.78 -15.92
CA ALA A 202 4.12 6.52 -17.33
C ALA A 202 5.58 6.08 -17.59
N LEU A 203 5.69 5.08 -18.45
CA LEU A 203 6.92 4.43 -18.90
C LEU A 203 8.07 5.42 -19.11
N HIS A 204 9.12 5.33 -18.28
CA HIS A 204 10.39 6.03 -18.46
C HIS A 204 11.15 5.46 -19.68
N ASN A 205 10.66 5.76 -20.87
CA ASN A 205 11.44 5.68 -22.11
C ASN A 205 12.41 6.85 -22.13
N ASP A 206 13.56 6.66 -21.48
CA ASP A 206 14.66 7.62 -21.51
C ASP A 206 15.30 7.60 -22.91
N SER A 207 14.70 8.36 -23.82
CA SER A 207 15.15 8.56 -25.21
C SER A 207 14.73 9.96 -25.64
N ALA A 208 15.68 10.88 -25.52
CA ALA A 208 15.46 12.30 -25.75
C ALA A 208 14.91 12.61 -27.16
N SER A 209 13.76 13.25 -27.22
CA SER A 209 13.37 14.07 -28.38
C SER A 209 12.41 15.18 -27.96
N ASN A 210 12.83 16.43 -28.20
CA ASN A 210 11.96 17.59 -28.06
C ASN A 210 10.84 17.54 -29.12
N ASN A 211 9.58 17.65 -28.71
CA ASN A 211 8.76 18.73 -29.28
C ASN A 211 7.52 19.05 -28.45
N SER A 212 7.30 20.35 -28.25
CA SER A 212 6.08 20.89 -27.67
C SER A 212 4.96 20.91 -28.70
N ASN A 213 3.78 20.37 -28.36
CA ASN A 213 2.52 20.87 -28.91
C ASN A 213 1.34 20.59 -27.97
N LYS A 214 0.79 21.66 -27.38
CA LYS A 214 -0.58 21.64 -26.85
C LYS A 214 -1.52 21.69 -28.04
N ASN A 215 -2.55 20.85 -28.09
CA ASN A 215 -3.92 21.29 -28.41
C ASN A 215 -4.99 20.19 -28.29
N HIS A 216 -6.08 20.61 -27.65
CA HIS A 216 -7.49 20.22 -27.83
C HIS A 216 -7.97 18.76 -27.81
N PHE A 217 -8.92 18.55 -26.89
CA PHE A 217 -9.95 17.51 -26.91
C PHE A 217 -10.61 17.35 -28.29
N ALA A 218 -10.57 16.13 -28.82
CA ALA A 218 -11.58 15.60 -29.72
C ALA A 218 -11.79 14.11 -29.38
N ALA A 219 -12.91 13.80 -28.74
CA ALA A 219 -13.26 12.43 -28.41
C ALA A 219 -13.77 11.70 -29.66
N THR A 220 -12.98 10.76 -30.20
CA THR A 220 -13.42 9.52 -30.86
C THR A 220 -12.17 8.69 -31.17
N THR A 221 -11.82 7.74 -30.31
CA THR A 221 -10.79 6.73 -30.65
C THR A 221 -11.21 5.36 -30.14
N SER A 222 -11.35 4.44 -31.09
CA SER A 222 -11.54 3.00 -30.92
C SER A 222 -10.64 2.40 -29.83
N ILE A 223 -11.25 1.63 -28.91
CA ILE A 223 -10.53 0.77 -27.96
C ILE A 223 -9.92 -0.40 -28.75
N SER A 224 -8.70 -0.22 -29.25
CA SER A 224 -7.93 -1.24 -29.96
C SER A 224 -6.43 -1.01 -29.81
N THR A 225 -5.86 -1.50 -28.71
CA THR A 225 -4.66 -2.36 -28.63
C THR A 225 -4.35 -2.62 -27.17
N SER A 226 -4.71 -3.80 -26.67
CA SER A 226 -4.26 -4.25 -25.36
C SER A 226 -2.75 -4.50 -25.41
N SER A 227 -1.95 -3.60 -24.85
CA SER A 227 -0.56 -3.91 -24.53
C SER A 227 -0.55 -5.21 -23.71
N PRO A 228 0.33 -6.19 -24.03
CA PRO A 228 0.39 -7.43 -23.28
C PRO A 228 0.68 -7.14 -21.82
N LEU A 229 0.08 -7.94 -20.93
CA LEU A 229 0.31 -7.80 -19.49
C LEU A 229 1.82 -7.94 -19.21
N PRO A 230 2.40 -7.08 -18.35
CA PRO A 230 3.81 -7.17 -18.01
C PRO A 230 4.17 -8.57 -17.50
N GLN A 231 5.21 -9.14 -18.08
CA GLN A 231 5.77 -10.45 -17.72
C GLN A 231 7.10 -10.27 -17.00
N LEU A 232 7.45 -11.22 -16.13
CA LEU A 232 8.71 -11.24 -15.43
C LEU A 232 9.81 -11.74 -16.39
N LYS A 233 10.77 -10.88 -16.73
CA LYS A 233 11.87 -11.20 -17.66
C LYS A 233 13.09 -11.77 -16.96
N GLN A 234 13.32 -11.37 -15.72
CA GLN A 234 14.45 -11.85 -14.92
C GLN A 234 14.08 -11.83 -13.45
N ALA A 235 14.38 -12.93 -12.76
CA ALA A 235 14.38 -13.02 -11.30
C ALA A 235 15.78 -13.43 -10.84
N VAL A 236 16.31 -12.74 -9.84
CA VAL A 236 17.57 -13.08 -9.18
C VAL A 236 17.36 -12.93 -7.68
N SER A 237 17.46 -14.04 -6.95
CA SER A 237 17.54 -14.04 -5.49
C SER A 237 18.99 -14.25 -5.08
N LEU A 238 19.49 -13.41 -4.18
CA LEU A 238 20.79 -13.57 -3.53
C LEU A 238 20.53 -14.01 -2.08
N GLN A 239 21.46 -14.75 -1.48
CA GLN A 239 21.40 -14.99 -0.04
C GLN A 239 21.76 -13.68 0.67
N GLY A 240 20.78 -13.08 1.34
CA GLY A 240 20.96 -11.93 2.20
C GLY A 240 21.07 -12.30 3.68
N ASP A 241 21.64 -11.40 4.47
CA ASP A 241 21.75 -11.53 5.94
C ASP A 241 21.26 -10.24 6.61
N ASP A 242 20.97 -10.30 7.91
CA ASP A 242 20.43 -9.17 8.67
C ASP A 242 21.36 -7.93 8.57
N PRO A 243 20.93 -6.82 7.96
CA PRO A 243 21.73 -5.59 7.89
C PRO A 243 22.13 -5.06 9.28
N LEU A 244 21.38 -5.37 10.34
CA LEU A 244 21.70 -4.96 11.70
C LEU A 244 23.03 -5.54 12.21
N GLU A 245 23.52 -6.65 11.67
CA GLU A 245 24.82 -7.22 12.07
C GLU A 245 26.00 -6.45 11.48
N ARG A 246 25.83 -5.79 10.33
CA ARG A 246 26.90 -5.04 9.64
C ARG A 246 26.94 -3.56 9.95
N LEU A 247 25.80 -2.95 10.30
CA LEU A 247 25.66 -1.51 10.53
C LEU A 247 26.22 -0.63 9.40
N SER A 248 26.15 -1.09 8.14
CA SER A 248 26.76 -0.43 6.98
C SER A 248 26.42 1.05 6.84
N TRP A 249 25.21 1.45 7.23
CA TRP A 249 24.75 2.85 7.19
C TRP A 249 25.41 3.78 8.22
N MET A 250 26.10 3.22 9.22
CA MET A 250 26.88 3.97 10.22
C MET A 250 28.38 3.95 9.92
N LEU A 251 28.87 2.88 9.28
CA LEU A 251 30.30 2.61 9.14
C LEU A 251 30.92 3.06 7.81
N GLN A 252 30.12 3.40 6.81
CA GLN A 252 30.62 3.84 5.50
C GLN A 252 29.68 4.84 4.80
N PRO A 253 30.21 5.71 3.92
CA PRO A 253 29.36 6.56 3.08
C PRO A 253 28.48 5.69 2.16
N GLY A 254 27.24 6.11 1.99
CA GLY A 254 26.32 5.51 1.03
C GLY A 254 26.64 5.91 -0.41
N LEU A 255 26.03 5.21 -1.36
CA LEU A 255 26.01 5.60 -2.76
C LEU A 255 25.36 6.98 -2.88
N SER A 256 26.07 7.93 -3.50
CA SER A 256 25.54 9.27 -3.74
C SER A 256 24.51 9.23 -4.88
N LYS A 257 23.22 9.37 -4.53
CA LYS A 257 22.08 9.44 -5.47
C LYS A 257 22.13 8.37 -6.59
N PRO A 258 22.15 7.06 -6.23
CA PRO A 258 22.25 6.01 -7.23
C PRO A 258 20.98 5.99 -8.10
N THR A 259 21.14 5.82 -9.42
CA THR A 259 19.99 5.57 -10.30
C THR A 259 19.51 4.13 -10.16
N GLU A 260 18.24 3.86 -10.50
CA GLU A 260 17.69 2.50 -10.59
C GLU A 260 18.63 1.57 -11.39
N GLN A 261 19.06 2.00 -12.59
CA GLN A 261 19.97 1.24 -13.44
C GLN A 261 21.31 0.94 -12.76
N LYS A 262 21.82 1.85 -11.92
CA LYS A 262 23.05 1.62 -11.14
C LYS A 262 22.84 0.56 -10.05
N LEU A 263 21.71 0.60 -9.34
CA LEU A 263 21.35 -0.40 -8.34
C LEU A 263 21.16 -1.79 -8.98
N LEU A 264 20.39 -1.85 -10.07
CA LEU A 264 20.15 -3.06 -10.86
C LEU A 264 21.46 -3.67 -11.36
N THR A 265 22.40 -2.85 -11.84
CA THR A 265 23.73 -3.30 -12.29
C THR A 265 24.53 -3.92 -11.14
N LEU A 266 24.48 -3.34 -9.93
CA LEU A 266 25.17 -3.87 -8.75
C LEU A 266 24.57 -5.22 -8.32
N LEU A 267 23.23 -5.30 -8.19
CA LEU A 267 22.52 -6.53 -7.84
C LEU A 267 22.75 -7.65 -8.88
N ARG A 268 22.74 -7.31 -10.18
CA ARG A 268 23.07 -8.24 -11.28
C ARG A 268 24.53 -8.74 -11.22
N SER A 269 25.44 -7.97 -10.64
CA SER A 269 26.83 -8.40 -10.37
C SER A 269 26.99 -9.24 -9.09
N GLY A 270 25.88 -9.65 -8.46
CA GLY A 270 25.88 -10.43 -7.22
C GLY A 270 26.20 -9.62 -5.96
N LYS A 271 26.16 -8.29 -6.02
CA LYS A 271 26.43 -7.43 -4.86
C LYS A 271 25.16 -7.16 -4.08
N LEU A 272 25.13 -7.63 -2.83
CA LEU A 272 24.15 -7.20 -1.84
C LEU A 272 24.32 -5.70 -1.53
N LEU A 273 23.21 -5.02 -1.28
CA LEU A 273 23.19 -3.61 -0.91
C LEU A 273 22.37 -3.42 0.36
N ASP A 274 23.00 -3.03 1.47
CA ASP A 274 22.26 -2.61 2.66
C ASP A 274 21.55 -1.29 2.35
N TYR A 275 20.37 -1.07 2.91
CA TYR A 275 19.47 0.04 2.63
C TYR A 275 19.04 0.73 3.93
N SER A 276 19.02 2.07 3.91
CA SER A 276 18.45 2.88 4.99
C SER A 276 17.58 4.00 4.43
N ALA A 277 16.43 4.24 5.04
CA ALA A 277 15.58 5.41 4.77
C ALA A 277 15.21 6.12 6.07
N GLU A 278 15.21 7.45 6.04
CA GLU A 278 14.79 8.31 7.15
C GLU A 278 13.35 8.76 6.89
N LEU A 279 12.46 8.51 7.85
CA LEU A 279 11.02 8.65 7.69
C LEU A 279 10.43 9.58 8.75
N TYR A 280 9.38 10.30 8.36
CA TYR A 280 8.55 11.13 9.25
C TYR A 280 9.31 12.26 9.98
N GLY A 281 10.30 12.87 9.30
CA GLY A 281 11.22 13.84 9.92
C GLY A 281 12.16 13.14 10.89
N ASP A 282 12.93 12.21 10.36
CA ASP A 282 14.03 11.45 10.99
C ASP A 282 13.68 10.70 12.29
N SER A 283 12.38 10.62 12.61
CA SER A 283 11.86 10.01 13.84
C SER A 283 11.76 8.49 13.75
N VAL A 284 11.82 7.94 12.54
CA VAL A 284 11.91 6.50 12.27
C VAL A 284 12.98 6.30 11.20
N ARG A 285 13.90 5.35 11.43
CA ARG A 285 14.84 4.89 10.40
C ARG A 285 14.50 3.47 10.00
N LEU A 286 14.14 3.29 8.75
CA LEU A 286 13.89 1.98 8.15
C LEU A 286 15.21 1.39 7.67
N ILE A 287 15.51 0.15 8.07
CA ILE A 287 16.72 -0.59 7.68
C ILE A 287 16.32 -1.87 6.95
N GLY A 288 17.02 -2.19 5.86
CA GLY A 288 16.86 -3.43 5.12
C GLY A 288 18.09 -3.77 4.27
N GLN A 289 17.99 -4.81 3.45
CA GLN A 289 18.98 -5.16 2.45
C GLN A 289 18.28 -5.56 1.15
N ALA A 290 18.72 -4.99 0.03
CA ALA A 290 18.42 -5.51 -1.30
C ALA A 290 19.30 -6.75 -1.57
N ALA A 291 18.67 -7.92 -1.57
CA ALA A 291 19.27 -9.24 -1.75
C ALA A 291 18.72 -9.93 -3.02
N GLY A 292 18.55 -9.17 -4.10
CA GLY A 292 18.01 -9.68 -5.36
C GLY A 292 17.20 -8.64 -6.12
N TYR A 293 16.62 -9.04 -7.25
CA TYR A 293 15.71 -8.20 -8.04
C TYR A 293 14.82 -9.01 -9.00
N HIS A 294 13.70 -8.40 -9.36
CA HIS A 294 12.78 -8.81 -10.43
C HIS A 294 12.73 -7.70 -11.50
N SER A 295 13.04 -8.01 -12.76
CA SER A 295 12.89 -7.11 -13.90
C SER A 295 11.70 -7.53 -14.77
N TRP A 296 10.79 -6.60 -15.03
CA TRP A 296 9.56 -6.85 -15.80
C TRP A 296 9.66 -6.35 -17.25
N SER A 297 8.81 -6.87 -18.12
CA SER A 297 8.83 -6.62 -19.57
C SER A 297 8.44 -5.20 -20.00
N ASP A 298 7.92 -4.40 -19.07
CA ASP A 298 7.59 -2.99 -19.23
C ASP A 298 8.67 -2.06 -18.64
N GLY A 299 9.83 -2.62 -18.29
CA GLY A 299 10.99 -1.87 -17.82
C GLY A 299 11.07 -1.68 -16.30
N ARG A 300 9.99 -1.94 -15.55
CA ARG A 300 9.99 -1.78 -14.08
C ARG A 300 10.90 -2.81 -13.41
N ASN A 301 11.79 -2.36 -12.53
CA ASN A 301 12.64 -3.24 -11.71
C ASN A 301 12.29 -3.11 -10.23
N TYR A 302 12.13 -4.25 -9.58
CA TYR A 302 11.88 -4.37 -8.15
C TYR A 302 13.12 -4.96 -7.50
N GLY A 303 13.58 -4.42 -6.39
CA GLY A 303 14.61 -5.11 -5.60
C GLY A 303 13.95 -6.08 -4.62
N ALA A 304 14.63 -7.16 -4.27
CA ALA A 304 14.19 -8.11 -3.26
C ALA A 304 14.70 -7.65 -1.89
N PHE A 305 13.84 -7.04 -1.06
CA PHE A 305 14.24 -6.46 0.22
C PHE A 305 13.93 -7.36 1.41
N VAL A 306 14.97 -7.69 2.17
CA VAL A 306 14.87 -8.26 3.51
C VAL A 306 14.96 -7.09 4.50
N MET A 307 13.87 -6.82 5.23
CA MET A 307 13.85 -5.73 6.21
C MET A 307 14.35 -6.22 7.58
N ALA A 308 14.95 -5.32 8.36
CA ALA A 308 15.38 -5.60 9.73
C ALA A 308 14.19 -5.90 10.66
N GLY A 309 14.37 -6.80 11.64
CA GLY A 309 13.31 -7.17 12.60
C GLY A 309 12.10 -7.87 11.97
N SER A 310 12.31 -8.52 10.83
CA SER A 310 11.27 -8.83 9.86
C SER A 310 11.48 -10.21 9.24
N GLN A 311 10.40 -10.85 8.78
CA GLN A 311 10.41 -12.20 8.20
C GLN A 311 9.76 -12.14 6.82
N GLY A 312 10.45 -12.66 5.80
CA GLY A 312 10.03 -12.64 4.40
C GLY A 312 10.71 -11.54 3.56
N VAL A 313 10.49 -11.62 2.25
CA VAL A 313 11.06 -10.73 1.24
C VAL A 313 9.95 -9.83 0.67
N ARG A 314 10.23 -8.52 0.54
CA ARG A 314 9.36 -7.54 -0.10
C ARG A 314 9.98 -7.04 -1.40
N TYR A 315 9.21 -7.08 -2.47
CA TYR A 315 9.57 -6.55 -3.78
C TYR A 315 8.94 -5.18 -3.96
N TRP A 316 9.74 -4.13 -3.79
CA TRP A 316 9.37 -2.73 -4.05
C TRP A 316 10.16 -2.17 -5.25
N PRO A 317 9.71 -1.08 -5.91
CA PRO A 317 10.40 -0.53 -7.07
C PRO A 317 11.79 0.01 -6.69
N LEU A 318 12.80 -0.29 -7.50
CA LEU A 318 14.17 0.24 -7.29
C LEU A 318 14.23 1.76 -7.50
N SER A 319 13.37 2.31 -8.37
CA SER A 319 13.15 3.75 -8.56
C SER A 319 12.76 4.44 -7.24
N ASP A 320 11.73 3.91 -6.59
CA ASP A 320 11.14 4.48 -5.37
C ASP A 320 12.14 4.37 -4.21
N ALA A 321 12.82 3.23 -4.10
CA ALA A 321 13.88 3.03 -3.12
C ALA A 321 15.06 3.99 -3.33
N ALA A 322 15.49 4.20 -4.57
CA ALA A 322 16.56 5.14 -4.91
C ALA A 322 16.20 6.60 -4.59
N ALA A 323 14.92 6.97 -4.75
CA ALA A 323 14.43 8.31 -4.46
C ALA A 323 14.24 8.59 -2.95
N ASN A 324 13.97 7.56 -2.15
CA ASN A 324 13.54 7.70 -0.74
C ASN A 324 14.53 7.14 0.29
N GLY A 325 15.72 6.71 -0.12
CA GLY A 325 16.71 6.15 0.79
C GLY A 325 18.13 6.14 0.25
N VAL A 326 19.03 5.55 1.04
CA VAL A 326 20.46 5.46 0.78
C VAL A 326 20.87 4.00 0.77
N PHE A 327 21.66 3.64 -0.24
CA PHE A 327 22.19 2.29 -0.42
C PHE A 327 23.67 2.23 -0.05
N TYR A 328 24.09 1.14 0.58
CA TYR A 328 25.45 0.92 1.06
C TYR A 328 25.95 -0.41 0.51
N PRO A 329 27.00 -0.43 -0.33
CA PRO A 329 27.53 -1.68 -0.87
C PRO A 329 28.03 -2.57 0.26
N VAL A 330 27.51 -3.79 0.34
CA VAL A 330 28.00 -4.79 1.30
C VAL A 330 29.41 -5.17 0.87
N ARG A 331 30.37 -5.04 1.79
CA ARG A 331 31.72 -5.55 1.58
C ARG A 331 31.70 -7.06 1.78
N PRO A 332 32.44 -7.86 0.99
CA PRO A 332 32.69 -9.24 1.34
C PRO A 332 33.24 -9.29 2.77
N SER A 333 32.78 -10.25 3.57
CA SER A 333 33.47 -10.58 4.82
C SER A 333 34.92 -10.91 4.48
N SER A 334 35.87 -10.23 5.14
CA SER A 334 37.26 -10.65 5.06
C SER A 334 37.34 -12.10 5.53
N PRO A 335 38.03 -13.00 4.81
CA PRO A 335 38.23 -14.35 5.30
C PRO A 335 38.93 -14.26 6.66
N SER A 336 38.40 -15.00 7.64
CA SER A 336 39.03 -15.12 8.95
C SER A 336 40.46 -15.61 8.78
N ILE A 337 41.42 -14.85 9.31
CA ILE A 337 42.85 -15.18 9.35
C ILE A 337 43.10 -16.18 10.49
#